data_AF-A0A7C2NNI5-F1
#
_entry.id   AF-A0A7C2NNI5-F1
#
_cell.length_a   1.000
_cell.length_b   1.000
_cell.length_c   1.000
_cell.angle_alpha   90.00
_cell.angle_beta   90.00
_cell.angle_gamma   90.00
#
_symmetry.space_group_name_H-M   'P 1'
#
loop_
_entity.id
_entity.type
_entity.pdbx_description
1 polymer ?
#
loop_
_entity_poly.entity_id
_entity_poly.type
_entity_poly.pdbx_seq_one_letter_code
_entity_poly.pdbx_strand_id
1 'polypeptide(L)'
;MRATLLATTALAAALACGEREAERPAPAPETTTAAPPATPPPGPAPAPPPGSPGATPPGTAPAPPAATPPGAPPAGAPAAAPASAEAVERGRQAYLSVCTACHHADPNRDGAVGPANAGASRALLEAKILRGEYPPGYTPKRPSNIMPRFPHLEASIPDLAAFLADAKRNPPR
;
A
#
# COMPACT_ATOMS: atom_id res chain seq x y z
N MET A 1 3.95 72.30 -5.69
CA MET A 1 5.18 72.89 -6.27
C MET A 1 6.29 71.84 -6.23
N ARG A 2 7.14 71.78 -7.28
CA ARG A 2 8.55 71.32 -7.34
C ARG A 2 9.03 70.25 -6.31
N ALA A 3 9.38 69.04 -6.74
CA ALA A 3 10.74 68.63 -7.21
C ALA A 3 11.75 68.46 -6.04
N THR A 4 12.67 67.49 -6.01
CA THR A 4 13.52 66.99 -7.12
C THR A 4 14.03 65.56 -6.88
N LEU A 5 14.39 64.86 -7.96
CA LEU A 5 15.24 63.65 -7.98
C LEU A 5 16.53 63.80 -7.16
N LEU A 6 17.14 62.68 -6.76
CA LEU A 6 18.46 62.26 -7.28
C LEU A 6 18.81 60.83 -6.85
N ALA A 7 19.18 60.00 -7.84
CA ALA A 7 19.78 58.70 -7.64
C ALA A 7 21.27 58.80 -7.97
N THR A 8 22.15 58.28 -7.12
CA THR A 8 23.58 58.11 -7.45
C THR A 8 24.17 56.86 -6.82
N THR A 9 24.61 55.97 -7.72
CA THR A 9 25.89 55.25 -7.74
C THR A 9 26.22 54.19 -6.68
N ALA A 10 26.23 52.92 -7.13
CA ALA A 10 27.02 51.84 -6.54
C ALA A 10 27.90 51.18 -7.63
N LEU A 11 29.20 51.49 -7.63
CA LEU A 11 30.30 50.94 -8.44
C LEU A 11 31.61 51.41 -7.76
N ALA A 12 32.71 50.67 -7.61
CA ALA A 12 33.08 49.32 -8.08
C ALA A 12 34.17 48.69 -7.16
N ALA A 13 34.57 47.44 -7.46
CA ALA A 13 35.88 46.83 -7.14
C ALA A 13 36.24 46.52 -5.65
N ALA A 14 37.23 45.66 -5.32
CA ALA A 14 37.77 44.45 -5.98
C ALA A 14 38.74 43.68 -5.03
N LEU A 15 39.41 42.66 -5.58
CA LEU A 15 40.60 41.92 -5.08
C LEU A 15 40.45 40.94 -3.90
N ALA A 16 40.19 39.68 -4.25
CA ALA A 16 40.86 38.45 -3.77
C ALA A 16 40.21 37.24 -4.49
N CYS A 17 40.88 36.15 -4.86
CA CYS A 17 42.30 35.83 -4.97
C CYS A 17 42.43 34.53 -5.82
N GLY A 18 43.49 34.41 -6.63
CA GLY A 18 44.06 33.10 -7.02
C GLY A 18 43.24 32.23 -7.97
N GLU A 19 43.56 32.32 -9.26
CA GLU A 19 43.33 31.19 -10.17
C GLU A 19 44.19 30.00 -9.71
N ARG A 20 43.56 28.83 -9.58
CA ARG A 20 44.28 27.55 -9.53
C ARG A 20 43.71 26.65 -10.59
N GLU A 21 44.53 26.35 -11.60
CA GLU A 21 44.34 25.20 -12.48
C GLU A 21 43.90 24.00 -11.64
N ALA A 22 42.68 23.52 -11.88
CA ALA A 22 42.27 22.21 -11.41
C ALA A 22 43.00 21.19 -12.28
N GLU A 23 44.14 20.72 -11.77
CA GLU A 23 44.86 19.53 -12.24
C GLU A 23 43.83 18.44 -12.53
N ARG A 24 43.64 18.10 -13.82
CA ARG A 24 42.62 17.13 -14.21
C ARG A 24 43.11 15.75 -13.80
N PRO A 25 42.47 15.05 -12.85
CA PRO A 25 42.90 13.70 -12.49
C PRO A 25 42.83 12.81 -13.73
N ALA A 26 43.87 12.00 -13.92
CA ALA A 26 43.93 11.03 -15.01
C ALA A 26 42.71 10.09 -14.96
N PRO A 27 42.20 9.62 -16.10
CA PRO A 27 41.11 8.66 -16.12
C PRO A 27 41.49 7.41 -15.32
N ALA A 28 40.61 6.99 -14.42
CA ALA A 28 40.79 5.76 -13.67
C ALA A 28 40.87 4.56 -14.64
N PRO A 29 41.66 3.51 -14.34
CA PRO A 29 41.68 2.30 -15.16
C PRO A 29 40.29 1.68 -15.14
N GLU A 30 39.76 1.36 -16.32
CA GLU A 30 38.44 0.75 -16.46
C GLU A 30 38.44 -0.64 -15.82
N THR A 31 37.94 -0.72 -14.59
CA THR A 31 37.64 -1.99 -13.94
C THR A 31 36.48 -2.64 -14.68
N THR A 32 36.82 -3.54 -15.63
CA THR A 32 35.85 -4.41 -16.26
C THR A 32 35.11 -5.19 -15.19
N THR A 33 33.87 -4.76 -14.91
CA THR A 33 32.96 -5.47 -14.02
C THR A 33 32.56 -6.73 -14.76
N ALA A 34 33.16 -7.86 -14.36
CA ALA A 34 32.68 -9.16 -14.77
C ALA A 34 31.20 -9.27 -14.38
N ALA A 35 30.34 -9.54 -15.35
CA ALA A 35 28.92 -9.70 -15.10
C ALA A 35 28.70 -10.79 -14.02
N PRO A 36 27.80 -10.57 -13.05
CA PRO A 36 27.53 -11.58 -12.03
C PRO A 36 27.04 -12.88 -12.70
N PRO A 37 27.42 -14.06 -12.18
CA PRO A 37 27.00 -15.32 -12.76
C PRO A 37 25.47 -15.40 -12.77
N ALA A 38 24.91 -15.81 -13.91
CA ALA A 38 23.47 -15.95 -14.07
C ALA A 38 22.91 -16.92 -13.00
N THR A 39 21.88 -16.47 -12.28
CA THR A 39 21.18 -17.31 -11.31
C THR A 39 20.64 -18.56 -12.02
N PRO A 40 20.91 -19.78 -11.53
CA PRO A 40 20.35 -20.98 -12.14
C PRO A 40 18.81 -20.93 -12.07
N PRO A 41 18.10 -21.50 -13.05
CA PRO A 41 16.64 -21.58 -13.01
C PRO A 41 16.18 -22.36 -11.77
N PRO A 42 15.01 -22.03 -11.19
CA PRO A 42 14.46 -22.80 -10.09
C PRO A 42 14.27 -24.27 -10.52
N GLY A 43 14.67 -25.19 -9.64
CA GLY A 43 14.47 -26.62 -9.86
C GLY A 43 12.99 -26.98 -9.98
N PRO A 44 12.67 -28.15 -10.58
CA PRO A 44 11.29 -28.61 -10.69
C PRO A 44 10.63 -28.70 -9.31
N ALA A 45 9.37 -28.27 -9.21
CA ALA A 45 8.59 -28.36 -7.99
C ALA A 45 8.49 -29.83 -7.53
N PRO A 46 8.53 -30.12 -6.21
CA PRO A 46 8.36 -31.48 -5.72
C PRO A 46 7.00 -32.04 -6.13
N ALA A 47 6.97 -33.31 -6.52
CA ALA A 47 5.73 -33.99 -6.87
C ALA A 47 4.76 -33.98 -5.66
N PRO A 48 3.45 -33.82 -5.90
CA PRO A 48 2.46 -33.89 -4.83
C PRO A 48 2.49 -35.30 -4.19
N PRO A 49 2.26 -35.41 -2.87
CA PRO A 49 2.19 -36.72 -2.22
C PRO A 49 1.03 -37.54 -2.78
N PRO A 50 1.16 -38.88 -2.86
CA PRO A 50 0.08 -39.74 -3.32
C PRO A 50 -1.16 -39.59 -2.41
N GLY A 51 -2.32 -39.40 -3.03
CA GLY A 51 -3.55 -39.07 -2.32
C GLY A 51 -4.04 -40.19 -1.39
N SER A 52 -4.45 -39.81 -0.19
CA SER A 52 -5.08 -40.73 0.77
C SER A 52 -6.45 -41.21 0.29
N PRO A 53 -6.80 -42.50 0.44
CA PRO A 53 -8.10 -43.01 0.04
C PRO A 53 -9.21 -42.66 1.04
N GLY A 54 -10.34 -42.20 0.50
CA GLY A 54 -11.69 -42.47 1.02
C GLY A 54 -12.04 -41.97 2.43
N ALA A 55 -12.48 -40.72 2.54
CA ALA A 55 -13.38 -40.30 3.62
C ALA A 55 -14.84 -40.42 3.14
N THR A 56 -15.65 -41.21 3.85
CA THR A 56 -17.07 -41.44 3.59
C THR A 56 -17.88 -40.14 3.74
N PRO A 57 -18.88 -39.84 2.87
CA PRO A 57 -19.73 -38.67 3.06
C PRO A 57 -20.66 -38.85 4.28
N PRO A 58 -20.74 -37.88 5.21
CA PRO A 58 -21.83 -37.82 6.18
C PRO A 58 -23.14 -37.45 5.46
N GLY A 59 -24.26 -37.98 5.96
CA GLY A 59 -25.56 -37.92 5.29
C GLY A 59 -26.16 -36.52 5.16
N THR A 60 -27.07 -36.39 4.19
CA THR A 60 -27.79 -35.15 3.84
C THR A 60 -28.62 -34.63 5.01
N ALA A 61 -28.15 -33.56 5.67
CA ALA A 61 -28.99 -32.75 6.54
C ALA A 61 -30.04 -31.98 5.69
N PRO A 62 -31.26 -31.75 6.20
CA PRO A 62 -32.27 -30.98 5.48
C PRO A 62 -31.82 -29.54 5.27
N ALA A 63 -32.19 -28.95 4.13
CA ALA A 63 -31.82 -27.58 3.80
C ALA A 63 -32.40 -26.58 4.83
N PRO A 64 -31.60 -25.61 5.31
CA PRO A 64 -32.14 -24.51 6.11
C PRO A 64 -33.09 -23.65 5.26
N PRO A 65 -34.11 -23.01 5.87
CA PRO A 65 -34.93 -22.04 5.15
C PRO A 65 -34.05 -20.91 4.60
N ALA A 66 -34.42 -20.38 3.44
CA ALA A 66 -33.64 -19.41 2.69
C ALA A 66 -33.20 -18.23 3.60
N ALA A 67 -31.89 -18.12 3.82
CA ALA A 67 -31.34 -17.05 4.62
C ALA A 67 -31.58 -15.70 3.92
N THR A 68 -32.30 -14.81 4.60
CA THR A 68 -32.41 -13.40 4.23
C THR A 68 -31.00 -12.84 3.99
N PRO A 69 -30.74 -12.09 2.90
CA PRO A 69 -29.42 -11.53 2.66
C PRO A 69 -29.01 -10.67 3.86
N PRO A 70 -27.81 -10.88 4.47
CA PRO A 70 -27.39 -10.15 5.64
C PRO A 70 -27.30 -8.66 5.31
N GLY A 71 -27.95 -7.87 6.17
CA GLY A 71 -28.30 -6.48 5.94
C GLY A 71 -27.17 -5.57 5.46
N ALA A 72 -27.57 -4.58 4.67
CA ALA A 72 -26.83 -3.33 4.55
C ALA A 72 -26.48 -2.80 5.95
N PRO A 73 -25.32 -2.13 6.13
CA PRO A 73 -24.94 -1.56 7.42
C PRO A 73 -26.01 -0.55 7.88
N PRO A 74 -26.21 -0.39 9.21
CA PRO A 74 -27.20 0.54 9.73
C PRO A 74 -26.88 1.96 9.27
N ALA A 75 -27.82 2.56 8.53
CA ALA A 75 -27.80 3.98 8.23
C ALA A 75 -27.98 4.76 9.54
N GLY A 76 -26.93 5.41 10.04
CA GLY A 76 -26.99 6.10 11.33
C GLY A 76 -25.65 6.42 12.00
N ALA A 77 -24.53 5.82 11.57
CA ALA A 77 -23.23 6.40 11.91
C ALA A 77 -23.12 7.78 11.22
N PRO A 78 -22.81 8.87 11.94
CA PRO A 78 -22.59 10.17 11.31
C PRO A 78 -21.46 10.00 10.30
N ALA A 79 -21.70 10.40 9.05
CA ALA A 79 -20.69 10.31 8.01
C ALA A 79 -19.46 11.09 8.48
N ALA A 80 -18.35 10.36 8.71
CA ALA A 80 -17.10 11.00 9.07
C ALA A 80 -16.77 12.06 8.02
N ALA A 81 -16.36 13.25 8.48
CA ALA A 81 -16.00 14.34 7.59
C ALA A 81 -15.05 13.81 6.50
N PRO A 82 -15.24 14.21 5.22
CA PRO A 82 -14.47 13.64 4.12
C PRO A 82 -12.99 13.79 4.42
N ALA A 83 -12.26 12.67 4.35
CA ALA A 83 -10.83 12.66 4.64
C ALA A 83 -10.10 13.63 3.71
N SER A 84 -9.07 14.31 4.22
CA SER A 84 -8.30 15.24 3.40
C SER A 84 -7.57 14.49 2.27
N ALA A 85 -7.36 15.18 1.15
CA ALA A 85 -6.62 14.62 0.01
C ALA A 85 -5.21 14.14 0.43
N GLU A 86 -4.58 14.82 1.39
CA GLU A 86 -3.30 14.42 1.98
C GLU A 86 -3.38 13.09 2.73
N ALA A 87 -4.45 12.85 3.50
CA ALA A 87 -4.66 11.59 4.21
C ALA A 87 -4.91 10.43 3.23
N VAL A 88 -5.68 10.70 2.16
CA VAL A 88 -5.89 9.74 1.06
C VAL A 88 -4.58 9.40 0.37
N GLU A 89 -3.72 10.39 0.07
CA GLU A 89 -2.44 10.13 -0.61
C GLU A 89 -1.42 9.42 0.31
N ARG A 90 -1.30 9.79 1.59
CA ARG A 90 -0.47 9.03 2.56
C ARG A 90 -0.94 7.58 2.69
N GLY A 91 -2.26 7.37 2.73
CA GLY A 91 -2.86 6.04 2.76
C GLY A 91 -2.55 5.23 1.50
N ARG A 92 -2.60 5.89 0.33
CA ARG A 92 -2.21 5.29 -0.96
C ARG A 92 -0.74 4.87 -0.96
N GLN A 93 0.18 5.68 -0.46
CA GLN A 93 1.60 5.33 -0.38
C GLN A 93 1.86 4.13 0.56
N ALA A 94 1.20 4.10 1.72
CA ALA A 94 1.25 2.95 2.64
C ALA A 94 0.64 1.67 2.00
N TYR A 95 -0.45 1.81 1.26
CA TYR A 95 -1.09 0.70 0.55
C TYR A 95 -0.19 0.12 -0.56
N LEU A 96 0.37 0.99 -1.40
CA LEU A 96 1.19 0.58 -2.55
C LEU A 96 2.50 -0.11 -2.12
N SER A 97 3.07 0.30 -0.99
CA SER A 97 4.32 -0.26 -0.46
C SER A 97 4.16 -1.60 0.30
N VAL A 98 3.03 -1.83 0.98
CA VAL A 98 2.86 -3.02 1.84
C VAL A 98 1.74 -3.97 1.39
N CYS A 99 0.60 -3.45 0.93
CA CYS A 99 -0.60 -4.28 0.72
C CYS A 99 -0.61 -5.02 -0.64
N THR A 100 0.06 -4.45 -1.65
CA THR A 100 0.03 -4.91 -3.05
C THR A 100 0.76 -6.24 -3.31
N ALA A 101 1.56 -6.72 -2.36
CA ALA A 101 2.18 -8.04 -2.43
C ALA A 101 1.16 -9.20 -2.35
N CYS A 102 -0.05 -8.94 -1.85
CA CYS A 102 -1.12 -9.94 -1.72
C CYS A 102 -2.46 -9.45 -2.29
N HIS A 103 -2.80 -8.17 -2.07
CA HIS A 103 -3.99 -7.52 -2.62
C HIS A 103 -3.68 -6.88 -3.98
N HIS A 104 -4.72 -6.55 -4.74
CA HIS A 104 -4.55 -5.87 -6.02
C HIS A 104 -4.19 -4.39 -5.84
N ALA A 105 -3.49 -3.79 -6.80
CA ALA A 105 -3.07 -2.38 -6.76
C ALA A 105 -4.26 -1.40 -6.76
N ASP A 106 -5.32 -1.71 -7.51
CA ASP A 106 -6.66 -1.16 -7.29
C ASP A 106 -7.38 -1.96 -6.16
N PRO A 107 -7.71 -1.32 -5.02
CA PRO A 107 -8.37 -1.95 -3.88
C PRO A 107 -9.77 -2.56 -4.15
N ASN A 108 -10.42 -2.20 -5.26
CA ASN A 108 -11.75 -2.71 -5.61
C ASN A 108 -11.71 -4.13 -6.20
N ARG A 109 -10.52 -4.63 -6.54
CA ARG A 109 -10.30 -5.92 -7.19
C ARG A 109 -9.61 -6.92 -6.25
N ASP A 110 -9.90 -8.20 -6.46
CA ASP A 110 -9.18 -9.27 -5.79
C ASP A 110 -7.74 -9.33 -6.31
N GLY A 111 -6.79 -9.49 -5.39
CA GLY A 111 -5.39 -9.81 -5.70
C GLY A 111 -5.18 -11.32 -5.83
N ALA A 112 -3.92 -11.72 -6.04
CA ALA A 112 -3.56 -13.13 -6.16
C ALA A 112 -3.81 -13.94 -4.87
N VAL A 113 -3.78 -13.28 -3.70
CA VAL A 113 -3.93 -13.92 -2.39
C VAL A 113 -5.02 -13.23 -1.55
N GLY A 114 -4.97 -11.90 -1.47
CA GLY A 114 -5.88 -11.08 -0.68
C GLY A 114 -7.12 -10.66 -1.47
N PRO A 115 -8.33 -10.69 -0.88
CA PRO A 115 -9.55 -10.20 -1.52
C PRO A 115 -9.57 -8.67 -1.63
N ALA A 116 -10.46 -8.12 -2.45
CA ALA A 116 -10.73 -6.69 -2.56
C ALA A 116 -11.03 -6.10 -1.17
N ASN A 117 -10.43 -4.94 -0.87
CA ASN A 117 -10.45 -4.30 0.45
C ASN A 117 -10.85 -2.81 0.40
N ALA A 118 -11.25 -2.28 -0.77
CA ALA A 118 -11.93 -1.00 -0.89
C ALA A 118 -13.10 -0.90 0.10
N GLY A 119 -13.19 0.22 0.81
CA GLY A 119 -14.20 0.49 1.84
C GLY A 119 -14.00 -0.26 3.16
N ALA A 120 -12.85 -0.89 3.40
CA ALA A 120 -12.55 -1.50 4.70
C ALA A 120 -12.64 -0.45 5.83
N SER A 121 -13.39 -0.76 6.88
CA SER A 121 -13.55 0.14 8.02
C SER A 121 -12.28 0.20 8.85
N ARG A 122 -12.06 1.32 9.55
CA ARG A 122 -10.93 1.50 10.47
C ARG A 122 -10.81 0.34 11.48
N ALA A 123 -11.92 -0.06 12.11
CA ALA A 123 -11.94 -1.16 13.08
C ALA A 123 -11.54 -2.52 12.47
N LEU A 124 -11.91 -2.77 11.20
CA LEU A 124 -11.46 -3.97 10.47
C LEU A 124 -9.95 -3.91 10.19
N LEU A 125 -9.43 -2.75 9.79
CA LEU A 125 -7.99 -2.55 9.56
C LEU A 125 -7.20 -2.73 10.86
N GLU A 126 -7.63 -2.13 11.98
CA GLU A 126 -6.99 -2.32 13.30
C GLU A 126 -6.99 -3.80 13.72
N ALA A 127 -8.11 -4.51 13.56
CA ALA A 127 -8.19 -5.93 13.86
C ALA A 127 -7.26 -6.78 12.97
N LYS A 128 -7.24 -6.55 11.66
CA LYS A 128 -6.43 -7.38 10.75
C LYS A 128 -4.96 -7.02 10.73
N ILE A 129 -4.63 -5.74 10.61
CA ILE A 129 -3.25 -5.26 10.47
C ILE A 129 -2.47 -5.48 11.79
N LEU A 130 -3.06 -5.17 12.94
CA LEU A 130 -2.35 -5.27 14.22
C LEU A 130 -2.45 -6.67 14.84
N ARG A 131 -3.65 -7.26 14.85
CA ARG A 131 -3.92 -8.51 15.57
C ARG A 131 -4.06 -9.75 14.68
N GLY A 132 -4.22 -9.59 13.36
CA GLY A 132 -4.48 -10.72 12.45
C GLY A 132 -5.88 -11.30 12.59
N GLU A 133 -6.79 -10.61 13.29
CA GLU A 133 -8.12 -11.07 13.70
C GLU A 133 -9.22 -10.35 12.91
N TYR A 134 -10.48 -10.72 13.14
CA TYR A 134 -11.65 -10.02 12.61
C TYR A 134 -12.46 -9.41 13.77
N PRO A 135 -13.07 -8.23 13.60
CA PRO A 135 -13.94 -7.67 14.63
C PRO A 135 -15.22 -8.53 14.79
N PRO A 136 -15.87 -8.52 15.97
CA PRO A 136 -17.09 -9.30 16.21
C PRO A 136 -18.17 -9.06 15.16
N GLY A 137 -18.82 -10.14 14.71
CA GLY A 137 -19.86 -10.08 13.67
C GLY A 137 -19.36 -9.93 12.22
N TYR A 138 -18.05 -9.81 11.99
CA TYR A 138 -17.50 -9.73 10.62
C TYR A 138 -17.29 -11.12 10.00
N THR A 139 -17.90 -11.37 8.84
CA THR A 139 -17.69 -12.60 8.06
C THR A 139 -16.50 -12.44 7.10
N PRO A 140 -15.48 -13.32 7.16
CA PRO A 140 -14.34 -13.30 6.24
C PRO A 140 -14.76 -13.53 4.78
N LYS A 141 -14.20 -12.74 3.84
CA LYS A 141 -14.43 -12.91 2.39
C LYS A 141 -13.78 -14.18 1.81
N ARG A 142 -12.77 -14.72 2.49
CA ARG A 142 -12.02 -15.94 2.13
C ARG A 142 -11.70 -16.71 3.42
N PRO A 143 -11.60 -18.05 3.40
CA PRO A 143 -11.35 -18.86 4.60
C PRO A 143 -9.88 -18.84 5.07
N SER A 144 -8.98 -18.11 4.40
CA SER A 144 -7.56 -18.05 4.74
C SER A 144 -7.25 -16.96 5.77
N ASN A 145 -6.32 -17.25 6.68
CA ASN A 145 -5.74 -16.28 7.63
C ASN A 145 -4.24 -16.04 7.35
N ILE A 146 -3.84 -16.06 6.07
CA ILE A 146 -2.43 -15.97 5.65
C ILE A 146 -1.86 -14.54 5.67
N MET A 147 -2.72 -13.51 5.76
CA MET A 147 -2.27 -12.12 5.91
C MET A 147 -1.50 -11.97 7.23
N PRO A 148 -0.20 -11.61 7.19
CA PRO A 148 0.59 -11.42 8.40
C PRO A 148 0.18 -10.12 9.12
N ARG A 149 0.67 -9.97 10.36
CA ARG A 149 0.52 -8.74 11.14
C ARG A 149 1.56 -7.71 10.71
N PHE A 150 1.17 -6.44 10.66
CA PHE A 150 2.04 -5.30 10.39
C PHE A 150 1.90 -4.23 11.50
N PRO A 151 2.35 -4.48 12.74
CA PRO A 151 2.19 -3.52 13.84
C PRO A 151 2.78 -2.13 13.57
N HIS A 152 3.85 -2.06 12.77
CA HIS A 152 4.48 -0.81 12.35
C HIS A 152 3.56 0.12 11.53
N LEU A 153 2.44 -0.36 11.00
CA LEU A 153 1.45 0.44 10.27
C LEU A 153 0.41 1.13 11.18
N GLU A 154 0.46 0.94 12.51
CA GLU A 154 -0.55 1.49 13.44
C GLU A 154 -0.84 2.98 13.22
N ALA A 155 0.20 3.80 13.09
CA ALA A 155 0.08 5.24 12.83
C ALA A 155 -0.52 5.56 11.44
N SER A 156 -0.40 4.67 10.46
CA SER A 156 -0.89 4.82 9.08
C SER A 156 -2.32 4.28 8.88
N ILE A 157 -2.89 3.55 9.85
CA ILE A 157 -4.26 3.03 9.77
C ILE A 157 -5.33 4.11 9.49
N PRO A 158 -5.28 5.34 10.07
CA PRO A 158 -6.26 6.39 9.76
C PRO A 158 -6.22 6.78 8.27
N ASP A 159 -5.02 6.93 7.72
CA ASP A 159 -4.78 7.29 6.32
C ASP A 159 -5.14 6.14 5.37
N LEU A 160 -4.82 4.88 5.73
CA LEU A 160 -5.25 3.69 5.00
C LEU A 160 -6.78 3.58 4.95
N ALA A 161 -7.48 3.85 6.05
CA ALA A 161 -8.94 3.89 6.08
C ALA A 161 -9.50 4.99 5.17
N ALA A 162 -8.88 6.18 5.18
CA ALA A 162 -9.22 7.27 4.28
C ALA A 162 -9.06 6.89 2.81
N PHE A 163 -7.91 6.34 2.43
CA PHE A 163 -7.63 5.88 1.07
C PHE A 163 -8.60 4.79 0.60
N LEU A 164 -8.81 3.74 1.40
CA LEU A 164 -9.69 2.63 1.01
C LEU A 164 -11.16 3.08 0.93
N ALA A 165 -11.59 4.00 1.79
CA ALA A 165 -12.91 4.61 1.69
C ALA A 165 -13.05 5.49 0.44
N ASP A 166 -12.00 6.20 0.03
CA ASP A 166 -12.02 7.00 -1.20
C ASP A 166 -12.00 6.16 -2.46
N ALA A 167 -11.11 5.17 -2.56
CA ALA A 167 -11.05 4.23 -3.67
C ALA A 167 -12.39 3.49 -3.90
N LYS A 168 -13.23 3.36 -2.86
CA LYS A 168 -14.58 2.78 -2.98
C LYS A 168 -15.62 3.75 -3.56
N ARG A 169 -15.47 5.05 -3.33
CA ARG A 169 -16.34 6.12 -3.88
C ARG A 169 -15.91 6.52 -5.29
N ASN A 170 -14.60 6.63 -5.48
CA ASN A 170 -13.91 7.12 -6.66
C ASN A 170 -13.02 5.99 -7.22
N PRO A 171 -13.60 4.92 -7.81
CA PRO A 171 -12.80 3.84 -8.38
C PRO A 171 -11.89 4.38 -9.51
N PRO A 172 -10.66 3.87 -9.66
CA PRO A 172 -9.83 4.19 -10.82
C PRO A 172 -10.53 3.74 -12.10
N ARG A 173 -10.36 4.53 -13.17
CA ARG A 173 -10.92 4.26 -14.51
C ARG A 173 -10.05 3.29 -15.30
#